data_AF-A0A2E3Z945-F1
#
_entry.id   AF-A0A2E3Z945-F1
#
_cell.length_a   1.000
_cell.length_b   1.000
_cell.length_c   1.000
_cell.angle_alpha   90.00
_cell.angle_beta   90.00
_cell.angle_gamma   90.00
#
_symmetry.space_group_name_H-M   'P 1'
#
loop_
_entity.id
_entity.type
_entity.pdbx_description
1 polymer ?
#
loop_
_entity_poly.entity_id
_entity_poly.type
_entity_poly.pdbx_seq_one_letter_code
_entity_poly.pdbx_strand_id
1 'polypeptide(L)'
;MDRYPSKWTYLHPSFSESRGFVETTAFHTPMIIASASSPASWPQGIDQILTGAYLLLIISLPLLGYTFMVLDFRRYLRSLRRSLVTVVQVVPTTPIWALRQRPSCLKALDLCLPCSEEDVMTAYRELAKTLHPDRGGDLEKFLRLQRHFEQALRLVRSQATKSTIR
;
A
#
# COMPACT_ATOMS: atom_id res chain seq x y z
N MET A 1 -31.34 -12.72 12.59
CA MET A 1 -31.90 -13.05 11.26
C MET A 1 -30.82 -12.68 10.26
N ASP A 2 -30.11 -13.56 9.53
CA ASP A 2 -30.23 -14.98 9.22
C ASP A 2 -28.81 -15.45 8.81
N ARG A 3 -28.25 -16.48 9.47
CA ARG A 3 -28.17 -17.89 9.00
C ARG A 3 -26.96 -18.19 8.10
N TYR A 4 -25.84 -18.57 8.74
CA TYR A 4 -24.78 -19.37 8.09
C TYR A 4 -25.16 -20.85 8.13
N PRO A 5 -25.10 -21.60 7.01
CA PRO A 5 -25.21 -23.05 7.05
C PRO A 5 -23.87 -23.69 7.41
N SER A 6 -23.78 -24.14 8.66
CA SER A 6 -22.86 -25.17 9.12
C SER A 6 -23.39 -26.53 8.67
N LYS A 7 -22.56 -27.32 7.98
CA LYS A 7 -22.57 -28.80 7.89
C LYS A 7 -21.72 -29.26 6.69
N TRP A 8 -20.46 -29.59 6.95
CA TRP A 8 -19.79 -30.62 6.16
C TRP A 8 -19.58 -31.82 7.07
N THR A 9 -20.46 -32.79 6.87
CA THR A 9 -20.53 -34.07 7.55
C THR A 9 -19.36 -34.93 7.09
N TYR A 10 -18.51 -35.35 8.02
CA TYR A 10 -17.48 -36.35 7.78
C TYR A 10 -18.14 -37.70 7.48
N LEU A 11 -18.02 -38.18 6.24
CA LEU A 11 -18.34 -39.56 5.87
C LEU A 11 -17.10 -40.42 6.12
N HIS A 12 -17.11 -41.16 7.22
CA HIS A 12 -16.25 -42.33 7.43
C HIS A 12 -16.77 -43.49 6.56
N PRO A 13 -15.92 -44.13 5.74
CA PRO A 13 -16.21 -45.48 5.27
C PRO A 13 -15.76 -46.49 6.34
N SER A 14 -16.75 -47.04 7.03
CA SER A 14 -16.63 -48.30 7.78
C SER A 14 -16.46 -49.45 6.77
N PHE A 15 -15.24 -49.96 6.58
CA PHE A 15 -15.03 -51.19 5.83
C PHE A 15 -14.98 -52.37 6.79
N SER A 16 -16.06 -53.15 6.73
CA SER A 16 -16.33 -54.32 7.56
C SER A 16 -15.44 -55.50 7.19
N GLU A 17 -14.89 -56.08 8.24
CA GLU A 17 -14.24 -57.38 8.34
C GLU A 17 -15.19 -58.51 7.89
N SER A 18 -14.79 -59.25 6.86
CA SER A 18 -15.44 -60.51 6.46
C SER A 18 -14.48 -61.67 6.72
N ARG A 19 -14.65 -62.30 7.89
CA ARG A 19 -14.12 -63.65 8.18
C ARG A 19 -15.05 -64.68 7.54
N GLY A 20 -14.53 -65.46 6.59
CA GLY A 20 -15.04 -66.77 6.21
C GLY A 20 -13.82 -67.67 6.04
N PHE A 21 -13.51 -68.53 7.01
CA PHE A 21 -14.00 -69.91 7.15
C PHE A 21 -13.49 -70.85 6.06
N VAL A 22 -12.36 -71.48 6.40
CA VAL A 22 -11.96 -72.88 6.27
C VAL A 22 -12.70 -73.74 5.23
N GLU A 23 -11.96 -74.21 4.22
CA GLU A 23 -12.14 -75.55 3.70
C GLU A 23 -10.78 -76.20 3.44
N THR A 24 -10.52 -77.27 4.18
CA THR A 24 -9.31 -78.07 4.16
C THR A 24 -9.45 -79.15 3.10
N THR A 25 -8.80 -78.96 1.95
CA THR A 25 -8.60 -80.04 0.97
C THR A 25 -7.11 -80.24 0.75
N ALA A 26 -6.62 -81.38 1.24
CA ALA A 26 -5.28 -81.88 1.03
C ALA A 26 -5.09 -82.23 -0.46
N PHE A 27 -4.64 -81.25 -1.25
CA PHE A 27 -4.05 -81.49 -2.56
C PHE A 27 -2.54 -81.56 -2.39
N HIS A 28 -2.01 -82.77 -2.57
CA HIS A 28 -0.60 -83.08 -2.57
C HIS A 28 0.02 -82.45 -3.82
N THR A 29 0.42 -81.19 -3.73
CA THR A 29 1.14 -80.47 -4.79
C THR A 29 2.55 -81.02 -4.91
N PRO A 30 3.03 -81.38 -6.11
CA PRO A 30 4.43 -81.73 -6.31
C PRO A 30 5.28 -80.53 -5.93
N MET A 31 6.29 -80.78 -5.09
CA MET A 31 7.34 -79.83 -4.72
C MET A 31 8.14 -79.49 -5.97
N ILE A 32 7.59 -78.60 -6.81
CA ILE A 32 8.36 -77.91 -7.84
C ILE A 32 9.26 -76.96 -7.07
N ILE A 33 10.52 -77.35 -6.96
CA ILE A 33 11.63 -76.49 -6.57
C ILE A 33 11.72 -75.43 -7.67
N ALA A 34 10.89 -74.40 -7.56
CA ALA A 34 11.07 -73.17 -8.30
C ALA A 34 12.37 -72.58 -7.78
N SER A 35 13.45 -72.74 -8.55
CA SER A 35 14.66 -71.95 -8.40
C SER A 35 14.21 -70.50 -8.27
N ALA A 36 14.28 -69.97 -7.05
CA ALA A 36 14.09 -68.55 -6.78
C ALA A 36 15.23 -67.85 -7.51
N SER A 37 14.98 -67.47 -8.77
CA SER A 37 15.80 -66.47 -9.43
C SER A 37 15.72 -65.24 -8.53
N SER A 38 16.82 -64.95 -7.84
CA SER A 38 16.95 -63.74 -7.04
C SER A 38 16.45 -62.59 -7.91
N PRO A 39 15.40 -61.86 -7.50
CA PRO A 39 14.88 -60.76 -8.30
C PRO A 39 16.05 -59.82 -8.55
N ALA A 40 16.30 -59.52 -9.82
CA ALA A 40 17.39 -58.66 -10.26
C ALA A 40 17.47 -57.45 -9.32
N SER A 41 18.56 -57.35 -8.55
CA SER A 41 18.74 -56.30 -7.57
C SER A 41 18.71 -54.98 -8.31
N TRP A 42 17.61 -54.25 -8.16
CA TRP A 42 17.45 -52.95 -8.80
C TRP A 42 18.65 -52.06 -8.47
N PRO A 43 19.13 -51.23 -9.40
CA PRO A 43 20.27 -50.37 -9.15
C PRO A 43 19.94 -49.42 -7.99
N GLN A 44 20.52 -49.67 -6.82
CA GLN A 44 20.23 -48.94 -5.56
C GLN A 44 20.44 -47.42 -5.69
N GLY A 45 21.23 -46.98 -6.67
CA GLY A 45 21.40 -45.56 -6.97
C GLY A 45 20.13 -44.87 -7.49
N ILE A 46 19.24 -45.59 -8.19
CA ILE A 46 18.02 -45.00 -8.75
C ILE A 46 17.07 -44.57 -7.63
N ASP A 47 16.90 -45.39 -6.59
CA ASP A 47 16.01 -45.09 -5.46
C ASP A 47 16.50 -43.87 -4.67
N GLN A 48 17.82 -43.73 -4.50
CA GLN A 48 18.41 -42.58 -3.81
C GLN A 48 18.24 -41.29 -4.61
N ILE A 49 18.45 -41.34 -5.92
CA ILE A 49 18.24 -40.18 -6.81
C ILE A 49 16.77 -39.78 -6.80
N LEU A 50 15.85 -40.75 -6.92
CA LEU A 50 14.41 -40.49 -6.95
C LEU A 50 13.93 -39.91 -5.61
N THR A 51 14.39 -40.47 -4.49
CA THR A 51 14.07 -39.98 -3.15
C THR A 51 14.63 -38.58 -2.93
N GLY A 52 15.88 -38.32 -3.34
CA GLY A 52 16.50 -37.00 -3.24
C GLY A 52 15.77 -35.96 -4.09
N ALA A 53 15.43 -36.29 -5.33
CA ALA A 53 14.65 -35.42 -6.22
C ALA A 53 13.27 -35.12 -5.65
N TYR A 54 12.59 -36.11 -5.08
CA TYR A 54 11.29 -35.96 -4.43
C TYR A 54 11.36 -35.02 -3.22
N LEU A 55 12.36 -35.17 -2.35
CA LEU A 55 12.57 -34.28 -1.20
C LEU A 55 12.88 -32.85 -1.65
N LEU A 56 13.72 -32.68 -2.66
CA LEU A 56 13.99 -31.36 -3.24
C LEU A 56 12.73 -30.71 -3.80
N LEU A 57 11.85 -31.49 -4.45
CA LEU A 57 10.58 -30.99 -4.97
C LEU A 57 9.65 -30.54 -3.83
N ILE A 58 9.52 -31.35 -2.77
CA ILE A 58 8.72 -31.01 -1.59
C ILE A 58 9.22 -29.74 -0.90
N ILE A 59 10.53 -29.52 -0.82
CA ILE A 59 11.10 -28.33 -0.15
C ILE A 59 11.07 -27.11 -1.07
N SER A 60 11.34 -27.28 -2.36
CA SER A 60 11.40 -26.17 -3.31
C SER A 60 10.03 -25.56 -3.58
N LEU A 61 8.95 -26.35 -3.60
CA LEU A 61 7.59 -25.82 -3.84
C LEU A 61 7.15 -24.76 -2.81
N PRO A 62 7.18 -25.00 -1.49
CA PRO A 62 6.82 -24.00 -0.48
C PRO A 62 7.83 -22.86 -0.42
N LEU A 63 9.13 -23.13 -0.62
CA LEU A 63 10.15 -22.08 -0.65
C LEU A 63 9.91 -21.12 -1.82
N LEU A 64 9.60 -21.66 -3.00
CA LEU A 64 9.26 -20.89 -4.17
C LEU A 64 7.96 -20.10 -3.96
N GLY A 65 6.92 -20.72 -3.42
CA GLY A 65 5.68 -20.03 -3.06
C GLY A 65 5.92 -18.86 -2.07
N TYR A 66 6.72 -19.08 -1.04
CA TYR A 66 7.08 -18.05 -0.06
C TYR A 66 7.86 -16.89 -0.70
N THR A 67 8.85 -17.19 -1.56
CA THR A 67 9.60 -16.14 -2.27
C THR A 67 8.71 -15.31 -3.19
N PHE A 68 7.79 -15.93 -3.93
CA PHE A 68 6.80 -15.19 -4.74
C PHE A 68 5.91 -14.29 -3.87
N MET A 69 5.40 -14.80 -2.74
CA MET A 69 4.57 -14.02 -1.82
C MET A 69 5.34 -12.80 -1.26
N VAL A 70 6.59 -12.98 -0.85
CA VAL A 70 7.44 -11.89 -0.33
C VAL A 70 7.76 -10.86 -1.41
N LEU A 71 8.07 -11.31 -2.63
CA LEU A 71 8.36 -10.41 -3.76
C LEU A 71 7.13 -9.57 -4.12
N ASP A 72 5.94 -10.18 -4.15
CA ASP A 72 4.71 -9.47 -4.46
C ASP A 72 4.34 -8.47 -3.37
N PHE A 73 4.47 -8.86 -2.09
CA PHE A 73 4.28 -7.94 -0.96
C PHE A 73 5.22 -6.72 -1.03
N ARG A 74 6.50 -6.94 -1.38
CA ARG A 74 7.46 -5.84 -1.58
C ARG A 74 7.08 -4.93 -2.75
N ARG A 75 6.57 -5.48 -3.85
CA ARG A 75 6.06 -4.69 -4.99
C ARG A 75 4.83 -3.88 -4.59
N TYR A 76 3.90 -4.51 -3.87
CA TYR A 76 2.71 -3.87 -3.34
C TYR A 76 3.08 -2.66 -2.45
N LEU A 77 3.97 -2.85 -1.48
CA LEU A 77 4.43 -1.75 -0.62
C LEU A 77 5.13 -0.63 -1.39
N ARG A 78 5.94 -0.97 -2.41
CA ARG A 78 6.59 0.04 -3.26
C ARG A 78 5.58 0.83 -4.08
N SER A 79 4.52 0.18 -4.59
CA SER A 79 3.42 0.85 -5.29
C SER A 79 2.66 1.77 -4.34
N LEU A 80 2.29 1.27 -3.16
CA LEU A 80 1.59 2.03 -2.13
C LEU A 80 2.36 3.30 -1.72
N ARG A 81 3.68 3.19 -1.55
CA ARG A 81 4.53 4.34 -1.24
C ARG A 81 4.46 5.41 -2.34
N ARG A 82 4.45 5.02 -3.62
CA ARG A 82 4.33 5.98 -4.73
C ARG A 82 2.98 6.68 -4.71
N SER A 83 1.89 5.93 -4.56
CA SER A 83 0.54 6.49 -4.48
C SER A 83 0.39 7.41 -3.27
N LEU A 84 0.92 7.02 -2.10
CA LEU A 84 0.88 7.85 -0.89
C LEU A 84 1.62 9.17 -1.09
N VAL A 85 2.80 9.14 -1.71
CA VAL A 85 3.57 10.36 -2.01
C VAL A 85 2.78 11.28 -2.96
N THR A 86 2.14 10.73 -3.99
CA THR A 86 1.30 11.51 -4.90
C THR A 86 0.11 12.14 -4.17
N VAL A 87 -0.57 11.38 -3.30
CA VAL A 87 -1.70 11.90 -2.53
C VAL A 87 -1.25 12.98 -1.55
N VAL A 88 -0.14 12.78 -0.84
CA VAL A 88 0.41 13.76 0.09
C VAL A 88 0.83 15.04 -0.63
N GLN A 89 1.39 14.96 -1.83
CA GLN A 89 1.73 16.14 -2.64
C GLN A 89 0.51 16.89 -3.17
N VAL A 90 -0.64 16.22 -3.31
CA VAL A 90 -1.89 16.83 -3.77
C VAL A 90 -2.68 17.47 -2.62
N VAL A 91 -2.34 17.22 -1.35
CA VAL A 91 -2.96 17.95 -0.24
C VAL A 91 -2.26 19.32 -0.13
N PRO A 92 -2.86 20.43 -0.60
CA PRO A 92 -2.31 21.74 -0.35
C PRO A 92 -2.21 21.94 1.17
N THR A 93 -1.03 22.34 1.64
CA THR A 93 -0.77 22.66 3.05
C THR A 93 -1.74 23.72 3.60
N THR A 94 -2.41 24.47 2.72
CA THR A 94 -3.53 25.33 3.05
C THR A 94 -4.86 24.67 2.66
N PRO A 95 -5.72 24.32 3.62
CA PRO A 95 -7.00 23.71 3.30
C PRO A 95 -7.91 24.67 2.52
N ILE A 96 -8.74 24.13 1.65
CA ILE A 96 -9.59 24.87 0.69
C ILE A 96 -10.53 25.89 1.38
N TRP A 97 -10.96 25.61 2.62
CA TRP A 97 -11.75 26.55 3.40
C TRP A 97 -10.96 27.80 3.83
N ALA A 98 -9.65 27.68 4.02
CA ALA A 98 -8.77 28.80 4.35
C ALA A 98 -8.56 29.72 3.12
N LEU A 99 -8.55 29.15 1.91
CA LEU A 99 -8.55 29.93 0.67
C LEU A 99 -9.85 30.74 0.48
N ARG A 100 -11.00 30.20 0.91
CA ARG A 100 -12.30 30.86 0.79
C ARG A 100 -12.47 32.05 1.74
N GLN A 101 -11.76 32.08 2.86
CA GLN A 101 -11.79 33.18 3.83
C GLN A 101 -10.68 34.22 3.61
N ARG A 102 -9.99 34.19 2.46
CA ARG A 102 -8.91 35.16 2.20
C ARG A 102 -9.49 36.57 2.02
N PRO A 103 -9.15 37.53 2.91
CA PRO A 103 -9.65 38.89 2.80
C PRO A 103 -9.17 39.53 1.50
N SER A 104 -10.01 40.37 0.90
CA SER A 104 -9.76 40.96 -0.43
C SER A 104 -8.43 41.72 -0.50
N CYS A 105 -7.99 42.32 0.60
CA CYS A 105 -6.70 43.01 0.69
C CYS A 105 -5.48 42.08 0.50
N LEU A 106 -5.52 40.86 1.04
CA LEU A 106 -4.44 39.86 0.87
C LEU A 106 -4.49 39.20 -0.52
N LYS A 107 -5.68 39.12 -1.12
CA LYS A 107 -5.82 38.66 -2.51
C LYS A 107 -5.20 39.66 -3.50
N ALA A 108 -5.35 40.96 -3.26
CA ALA A 108 -4.78 42.01 -4.09
C ALA A 108 -3.24 42.04 -4.05
N LEU A 109 -2.64 41.65 -2.92
CA LEU A 109 -1.18 41.57 -2.71
C LEU A 109 -0.59 40.19 -3.05
N ASP A 110 -1.42 39.25 -3.47
CA ASP A 110 -1.08 37.84 -3.68
C ASP A 110 -0.41 37.12 -2.49
N LEU A 111 -0.69 37.55 -1.25
CA LEU A 111 -0.20 36.91 -0.02
C LEU A 111 -1.19 35.95 0.68
N CYS A 112 -0.70 34.80 1.14
CA CYS A 112 -1.44 33.84 1.98
C CYS A 112 -1.18 34.08 3.48
N LEU A 113 -2.10 33.64 4.35
CA LEU A 113 -1.86 33.53 5.79
C LEU A 113 -1.18 32.18 6.11
N PRO A 114 -0.29 32.11 7.13
CA PRO A 114 0.26 33.22 7.90
C PRO A 114 1.31 34.01 7.09
N CYS A 115 1.27 35.35 7.14
CA CYS A 115 2.26 36.23 6.52
C CYS A 115 2.82 37.21 7.55
N SER A 116 4.09 37.57 7.41
CA SER A 116 4.77 38.59 8.21
C SER A 116 4.48 39.99 7.65
N GLU A 117 4.70 41.02 8.48
CA GLU A 117 4.66 42.42 8.03
C GLU A 117 5.71 42.68 6.93
N GLU A 118 6.86 42.02 7.02
CA GLU A 118 7.94 42.07 6.02
C GLU A 118 7.50 41.53 4.65
N ASP A 119 6.70 40.46 4.64
CA ASP A 119 6.16 39.86 3.40
C ASP A 119 5.19 40.83 2.73
N VAL A 120 4.33 41.48 3.51
CA VAL A 120 3.38 42.51 3.04
C VAL A 120 4.13 43.68 2.40
N MET A 121 5.20 44.15 3.04
CA MET A 121 6.02 45.24 2.49
C MET A 121 6.75 44.83 1.21
N THR A 122 7.24 43.60 1.15
CA THR A 122 7.97 43.09 -0.03
C THR A 122 7.03 42.97 -1.23
N ALA A 123 5.87 42.32 -1.05
CA ALA A 123 4.86 42.20 -2.11
C ALA A 123 4.36 43.57 -2.59
N TYR A 124 4.14 44.51 -1.66
CA TYR A 124 3.76 45.87 -2.03
C TYR A 124 4.82 46.57 -2.87
N ARG A 125 6.11 46.45 -2.52
CA ARG A 125 7.20 47.06 -3.30
C ARG A 125 7.28 46.48 -4.72
N GLU A 126 7.04 45.18 -4.88
CA GLU A 126 7.03 44.54 -6.20
C GLU A 126 5.85 45.02 -7.05
N LEU A 127 4.65 45.06 -6.47
CA LEU A 127 3.44 45.54 -7.17
C LEU A 127 3.46 47.04 -7.44
N ALA A 128 4.02 47.84 -6.52
CA ALA A 128 4.19 49.27 -6.72
C ALA A 128 5.13 49.57 -7.89
N LYS A 129 6.20 48.78 -8.06
CA LYS A 129 7.14 48.93 -9.19
C LYS A 129 6.47 48.71 -10.55
N THR A 130 5.47 47.82 -10.62
CA THR A 130 4.78 47.48 -11.87
C THR A 130 3.59 48.40 -12.14
N LEU A 131 2.89 48.84 -11.10
CA LEU A 131 1.68 49.67 -11.21
C LEU A 131 1.91 51.18 -11.08
N HIS A 132 3.16 51.63 -10.93
CA HIS A 132 3.47 53.05 -10.74
C HIS A 132 3.05 53.91 -11.95
N PRO A 133 2.34 55.04 -11.75
CA PRO A 133 1.92 55.91 -12.85
C PRO A 133 3.09 56.47 -13.67
N ASP A 134 4.22 56.77 -13.04
CA ASP A 134 5.43 57.24 -13.74
C ASP A 134 6.02 56.22 -14.73
N ARG A 135 5.61 54.95 -14.66
CA ARG A 135 5.98 53.89 -15.61
C ARG A 135 4.86 53.56 -16.60
N GLY A 136 3.88 54.45 -16.74
CA GLY A 136 2.69 54.24 -17.57
C GLY A 136 1.60 53.41 -16.88
N GLY A 137 1.67 53.25 -15.56
CA GLY A 137 0.64 52.61 -14.75
C GLY A 137 -0.62 53.47 -14.58
N ASP A 138 -1.68 52.83 -14.09
CA ASP A 138 -2.95 53.50 -13.81
C ASP A 138 -2.99 53.98 -12.35
N LEU A 139 -3.17 55.29 -12.16
CA LEU A 139 -3.25 55.93 -10.86
C LEU A 139 -4.38 55.34 -10.00
N GLU A 140 -5.53 55.01 -10.58
CA GLU A 140 -6.66 54.47 -9.82
C GLU A 140 -6.33 53.09 -9.24
N LYS A 141 -5.64 52.26 -10.03
CA LYS A 141 -5.16 50.94 -9.59
C LYS A 141 -4.11 51.07 -8.50
N PHE A 142 -3.20 52.03 -8.61
CA PHE A 142 -2.20 52.29 -7.58
C PHE A 142 -2.84 52.71 -6.25
N LEU A 143 -3.81 53.62 -6.27
CA LEU A 143 -4.54 54.03 -5.06
C LEU A 143 -5.36 52.87 -4.44
N ARG A 144 -5.92 51.99 -5.27
CA ARG A 144 -6.58 50.77 -4.79
C ARG A 144 -5.58 49.81 -4.14
N LEU A 145 -4.40 49.62 -4.73
CA LEU A 145 -3.32 48.83 -4.16
C LEU A 145 -2.89 49.37 -2.79
N GLN A 146 -2.71 50.69 -2.67
CA GLN A 146 -2.33 51.34 -1.41
C GLN A 146 -3.36 51.11 -0.30
N ARG A 147 -4.66 51.22 -0.61
CA ARG A 147 -5.74 50.91 0.35
C ARG A 147 -5.69 49.45 0.80
N HIS A 148 -5.43 48.51 -0.11
CA HIS A 148 -5.30 47.09 0.25
C HIS A 148 -4.05 46.81 1.09
N PHE A 149 -2.93 47.49 0.82
CA PHE A 149 -1.72 47.42 1.63
C PHE A 149 -1.97 47.85 3.08
N GLU A 150 -2.61 49.00 3.29
CA GLU A 150 -2.93 49.47 4.64
C GLU A 150 -3.87 48.51 5.39
N GLN A 151 -4.87 47.96 4.70
CA GLN A 151 -5.76 46.95 5.25
C GLN A 151 -5.02 45.67 5.64
N ALA A 152 -4.11 45.18 4.79
CA ALA A 152 -3.31 43.99 5.06
C ALA A 152 -2.40 44.18 6.28
N LEU A 153 -1.72 45.31 6.40
CA LEU A 153 -0.89 45.62 7.57
C LEU A 153 -1.69 45.62 8.88
N ARG A 154 -2.88 46.24 8.88
CA ARG A 154 -3.76 46.23 10.06
C ARG A 154 -4.15 44.81 10.47
N LEU A 155 -4.44 43.95 9.50
CA LEU A 155 -4.79 42.55 9.77
C LEU A 155 -3.62 41.79 10.38
N VAL A 156 -2.43 41.85 9.77
CA VAL A 156 -1.24 41.14 10.27
C VAL A 156 -0.88 41.58 11.69
N ARG A 157 -0.90 42.89 11.96
CA ARG A 157 -0.64 43.44 13.30
C ARG A 157 -1.66 42.96 14.33
N SER A 158 -2.95 42.94 13.97
CA SER A 158 -4.00 42.44 14.86
C SER A 158 -3.84 40.94 15.21
N GLN A 159 -3.33 40.14 14.26
CA GLN A 159 -3.06 38.72 14.47
C GLN A 159 -1.83 38.50 15.35
N ALA A 160 -0.77 39.31 15.17
CA ALA A 160 0.41 39.26 16.03
C ALA A 160 0.06 39.52 17.50
N THR A 161 -0.72 40.57 17.79
CA THR A 161 -1.21 40.85 19.15
C THR A 161 -2.04 39.71 19.72
N LYS A 162 -2.93 39.12 18.92
CA LYS A 162 -3.77 37.99 19.35
C LYS A 162 -2.94 36.74 19.67
N SER A 163 -1.83 36.53 18.98
CA SER A 163 -0.92 35.40 19.23
C SER A 163 -0.14 35.57 20.54
N THR A 164 0.23 36.80 20.91
CA THR A 164 0.99 37.06 22.14
C THR A 164 0.17 36.89 23.42
N ILE A 165 -1.15 37.08 23.33
CA ILE A 165 -2.06 37.02 24.49
C ILE A 165 -2.50 35.57 24.81
N ARG A 166 -2.31 34.64 23.88
CA ARG A 166 -2.76 33.23 24.00
C ARG A 166 -1.65 32.32 24.49
#